data_AF-A0A0N1HAP7-F1
#
_entry.id   AF-A0A0N1HAP7-F1
#
_cell.length_a   1.000
_cell.length_b   1.000
_cell.length_c   1.000
_cell.angle_alpha   90.00
_cell.angle_beta   90.00
_cell.angle_gamma   90.00
#
_symmetry.space_group_name_H-M   'P 1'
#
loop_
_entity.id
_entity.type
_entity.pdbx_description
1 polymer ?
#
loop_
_entity_poly.entity_id
_entity_poly.type
_entity_poly.pdbx_seq_one_letter_code
_entity_poly.pdbx_strand_id
1 'polypeptide(L)' 'MGMNNLPNSSAHPAPMTFDCANRIKKPKTFRYPSLKGTDPKFRRNHKHALHGTMKALKEVKEGKRDAA' A
#
# COMPACT_ATOMS: atom_id res chain seq x y z
N MET A 1 42.03 -18.41 35.21
CA MET A 1 41.81 -18.18 33.77
C MET A 1 41.04 -19.37 33.23
N GLY A 2 39.88 -19.13 32.64
CA GLY A 2 39.02 -20.18 32.09
C GLY A 2 37.83 -19.52 31.43
N MET A 3 38.08 -18.84 30.31
CA MET A 3 37.05 -18.24 29.48
C MET A 3 36.27 -19.39 28.83
N ASN A 4 35.17 -19.79 29.45
CA ASN A 4 34.29 -20.81 28.88
C ASN A 4 33.45 -20.14 27.79
N ASN A 5 33.73 -20.52 26.54
CA ASN A 5 33.12 -20.01 25.33
C ASN A 5 31.59 -20.13 25.37
N LEU A 6 30.89 -19.01 25.59
CA LEU A 6 29.46 -18.92 25.28
C LEU A 6 29.30 -18.99 23.75
N PRO A 7 28.32 -19.74 23.23
CA PRO A 7 28.04 -19.76 21.80
C PRO A 7 27.64 -18.35 21.34
N ASN A 8 28.52 -17.71 20.57
CA ASN A 8 28.24 -16.47 19.87
C ASN A 8 27.19 -16.76 18.80
N SER A 9 25.92 -16.46 19.11
CA SER A 9 24.78 -16.59 18.20
C SER A 9 24.74 -17.93 17.43
N SER A 10 24.57 -19.06 18.13
CA SER A 10 24.03 -20.22 17.42
C SER A 10 22.59 -19.86 17.03
N ALA A 11 22.34 -19.69 15.74
CA ALA A 11 20.98 -19.64 15.26
C ALA A 11 20.32 -20.96 15.67
N HIS A 12 19.54 -20.92 16.77
CA HIS A 12 18.62 -22.00 17.09
C HIS A 12 17.86 -22.33 15.80
N PRO A 13 17.75 -23.61 15.40
CA PRO A 13 16.90 -23.93 14.26
C PRO A 13 15.54 -23.36 14.63
N ALA A 14 15.05 -22.38 13.86
CA ALA A 14 13.77 -21.78 14.11
C ALA A 14 12.81 -22.95 14.35
N PRO A 15 12.15 -23.01 15.51
CA PRO A 15 11.25 -24.11 15.77
C PRO A 15 10.32 -24.20 14.55
N MET A 16 9.98 -25.42 14.12
CA MET A 16 8.91 -25.68 13.17
C MET A 16 7.59 -25.16 13.76
N THR A 17 7.48 -23.85 14.00
CA THR A 17 6.43 -23.21 14.77
C THR A 17 6.16 -21.83 14.22
N PHE A 18 4.86 -21.54 14.22
CA PHE A 18 4.11 -20.40 13.72
C PHE A 18 3.90 -20.29 12.21
N ASP A 19 4.86 -20.63 11.36
CA ASP A 19 4.63 -20.53 9.90
C ASP A 19 3.94 -21.78 9.29
N CYS A 20 3.93 -22.90 10.02
CA CYS A 20 3.43 -24.19 9.56
C CYS A 20 2.00 -24.53 10.03
N ALA A 21 1.41 -23.78 10.97
CA ALA A 21 0.04 -24.01 11.43
C ALA A 21 -0.97 -23.12 10.68
N ASN A 22 -0.69 -21.81 10.61
CA ASN A 22 -1.44 -20.84 9.82
C ASN A 22 -0.50 -20.21 8.78
N ARG A 23 -0.29 -20.95 7.67
CA ARG A 23 0.58 -20.58 6.53
C ARG A 23 0.69 -19.07 6.35
N ILE A 24 1.91 -18.50 6.38
CA ILE A 24 2.16 -17.11 5.97
C ILE A 24 1.41 -16.86 4.67
N LYS A 25 0.39 -16.01 4.73
CA LYS A 25 -0.46 -15.75 3.57
C LYS A 25 0.24 -14.77 2.66
N LYS A 26 0.10 -15.00 1.35
CA LYS A 26 0.44 -14.01 0.35
C LYS A 26 -0.27 -12.69 0.67
N PRO A 27 0.37 -11.53 0.46
CA PRO A 27 -0.29 -10.25 0.65
C PRO A 27 -1.54 -10.19 -0.23
N LYS A 28 -2.63 -9.67 0.32
CA LYS A 28 -3.88 -9.51 -0.43
C LYS A 28 -3.67 -8.47 -1.54
N THR A 29 -4.00 -8.85 -2.77
CA THR A 29 -4.05 -7.91 -3.89
C THR A 29 -5.41 -7.23 -3.89
N PHE A 30 -5.43 -5.91 -3.66
CA PHE A 30 -6.64 -5.10 -3.77
C PHE A 30 -6.74 -4.50 -5.17
N ARG A 31 -7.97 -4.31 -5.66
CA ARG A 31 -8.24 -3.69 -6.97
C ARG A 31 -7.65 -2.27 -7.06
N TYR A 32 -7.61 -1.55 -5.94
CA TYR A 32 -7.11 -0.17 -5.88
C TYR A 32 -5.93 -0.09 -4.89
N PRO A 33 -4.68 0.04 -5.38
CA PRO A 33 -3.51 0.23 -4.52
C PRO A 33 -3.44 1.67 -3.98
N SER A 34 -2.66 1.87 -2.92
CA SER A 34 -2.40 3.21 -2.40
C SER A 34 -1.47 4.00 -3.33
N LEU A 35 -1.73 5.30 -3.54
CA LEU A 35 -0.81 6.22 -4.23
C LEU A 35 0.30 6.78 -3.32
N LYS A 36 0.58 6.13 -2.19
CA LYS A 36 1.66 6.54 -1.27
C LYS A 36 3.01 6.19 -1.93
N GLY A 37 3.90 7.18 -2.05
CA GLY A 37 5.20 7.03 -2.71
C GLY A 37 5.19 7.32 -4.22
N THR A 38 4.03 7.52 -4.85
CA THR A 38 3.96 8.01 -6.24
C THR A 38 4.47 9.45 -6.35
N ASP A 39 5.04 9.81 -7.51
CA ASP A 39 5.54 11.16 -7.80
C ASP A 39 4.56 12.25 -7.32
N PRO A 40 5.02 13.18 -6.45
CA PRO A 40 4.20 14.28 -5.97
C PRO A 40 3.57 15.13 -7.09
N LYS A 41 4.19 15.27 -8.26
CA LYS A 41 3.61 16.03 -9.38
C LYS A 41 2.46 15.26 -10.03
N PHE A 42 2.66 13.98 -10.30
CA PHE A 42 1.60 13.09 -10.79
C PHE A 42 0.40 13.05 -9.82
N ARG A 43 0.65 12.89 -8.52
CA ARG A 43 -0.42 12.81 -7.51
C ARG A 43 -1.23 14.11 -7.40
N ARG A 44 -0.57 15.27 -7.51
CA ARG A 44 -1.25 16.58 -7.54
C ARG A 44 -2.14 16.72 -8.78
N ASN A 45 -1.60 16.43 -9.96
CA ASN A 45 -2.37 16.48 -11.20
C ASN A 45 -3.58 15.54 -11.16
N HIS A 46 -3.39 14.29 -10.71
CA HIS A 46 -4.46 13.31 -10.59
C HIS A 46 -5.59 13.82 -9.66
N LYS A 47 -5.24 14.45 -8.54
CA LYS A 47 -6.23 15.08 -7.64
C LYS A 47 -7.04 16.18 -8.36
N HIS A 48 -6.37 17.08 -9.08
CA HIS A 48 -7.04 18.16 -9.79
C HIS A 48 -7.93 17.66 -10.92
N ALA A 49 -7.47 16.66 -11.69
CA ALA A 49 -8.25 16.06 -12.77
C ALA A 49 -9.56 15.43 -12.23
N LEU A 50 -9.48 14.63 -11.16
CA LEU A 50 -10.66 14.01 -10.55
C LEU A 50 -11.64 15.06 -10.00
N HIS A 51 -11.15 16.12 -9.35
CA HIS A 51 -12.04 17.19 -8.89
C HIS A 51 -12.64 18.00 -10.05
N GLY A 52 -11.87 18.20 -11.12
CA GLY A 52 -12.33 18.88 -12.32
C GLY A 52 -13.47 18.14 -13.01
N THR A 53 -13.32 16.82 -13.21
CA THR A 53 -14.37 16.00 -13.83
C THR A 53 -15.64 15.97 -12.99
N MET A 54 -15.51 15.82 -11.67
CA MET A 54 -16.67 15.87 -10.76
C MET A 54 -17.40 17.22 -10.82
N LYS A 55 -16.67 18.34 -10.89
CA LYS A 55 -17.25 19.68 -11.00
C LYS A 55 -18.00 19.86 -12.33
N ALA A 56 -17.38 19.46 -13.44
CA ALA A 56 -17.99 19.55 -14.77
C ALA A 56 -19.28 18.73 -14.85
N LEU A 57 -19.26 17.49 -14.37
CA LEU A 57 -20.45 16.63 -14.32
C LEU A 57 -21.57 17.24 -13.47
N LYS A 58 -21.21 17.87 -12.34
CA LYS A 58 -22.18 18.57 -11.48
C LYS A 58 -22.82 19.77 -12.19
N GLU A 59 -22.04 20.57 -12.91
CA GLU A 59 -22.55 21.75 -13.61
C GLU A 59 -23.43 21.39 -14.81
N VAL A 60 -23.11 20.30 -15.52
CA VAL A 60 -23.98 19.73 -16.55
C VAL A 60 -25.30 19.28 -15.94
N LYS A 61 -25.25 18.57 -14.80
CA LYS A 61 -26.48 18.16 -14.08
C LYS A 61 -27.31 19.36 -13.60
N GLU A 62 -26.67 20.43 -13.18
CA GLU A 62 -27.33 21.67 -12.74
C GLU A 62 -27.77 22.57 -13.91
N GLY A 63 -27.54 22.16 -15.16
CA GLY A 63 -27.91 22.95 -16.35
C GLY A 63 -27.10 24.23 -16.53
N LYS A 64 -26.01 24.41 -15.77
CA LYS A 64 -25.12 25.58 -15.83
C LYS A 64 -24.08 25.46 -16.94
N ARG A 65 -23.94 24.26 -17.52
CA ARG A 65 -23.06 23.95 -18.63
C ARG A 65 -23.80 23.03 -19.59
N ASP A 66 -23.68 23.29 -20.88
CA ASP A 66 -24.21 22.41 -21.90
C ASP A 66 -23.45 21.08 -21.88
N ALA A 67 -24.20 19.98 -22.03
CA ALA A 67 -23.58 18.69 -22.25
C ALA A 67 -22.91 18.69 -23.62
N ALA A 68 -21.61 18.39 -23.66
CA ALA A 68 -20.85 18.22 -24.88
C ALA A 68 -21.25 16.95 -25.63
#